data_AF-A0A7V9EXE5-F1
#
_entry.id   AF-A0A7V9EXE5-F1
#
_cell.length_a   1.000
_cell.length_b   1.000
_cell.length_c   1.000
_cell.angle_alpha   90.00
_cell.angle_beta   90.00
_cell.angle_gamma   90.00
#
_symmetry.space_group_name_H-M   'P 1'
#
loop_
_entity.id
_entity.type
_entity.pdbx_description
1 polymer ?
#
loop_
_entity_poly.entity_id
_entity_poly.type
_entity_poly.pdbx_seq_one_letter_code
_entity_poly.pdbx_strand_id
1 'polypeptide(L)'
;FGNAFAGWAARRMGVPIAQMVVASNRNDIAARFLSSGVMEVQEVHPTTSPAMDIQVSSNIERLLFELLDRDAGAVADLMARFGHRGRMEIAPERLAPLREVFDTTSVDDDTVAATMAELYGASGHIVDPHTAVGLVAGRTCRRDPSIPLVTLATAHPAKFPDTIEAATGVRPELPDHLADLYDRPEHCETLPCDLGALRDYLLANARAG
;
A
#
# COMPACT_ATOMS: atom_id res chain seq x y z
N PHE A 1 3.29 0.90 -3.53
CA PHE A 1 3.17 2.13 -4.34
C PHE A 1 2.49 1.94 -5.72
N GLY A 2 2.05 0.74 -6.13
CA GLY A 2 1.42 0.55 -7.46
C GLY A 2 0.17 1.42 -7.71
N ASN A 3 -0.77 1.45 -6.76
CA ASN A 3 -1.99 2.27 -6.86
C ASN A 3 -1.68 3.77 -7.01
N ALA A 4 -0.77 4.29 -6.19
CA ALA A 4 -0.33 5.69 -6.26
C ALA A 4 0.33 6.00 -7.62
N PHE A 5 1.19 5.11 -8.12
CA PHE A 5 1.80 5.30 -9.43
C PHE A 5 0.77 5.28 -10.57
N ALA A 6 -0.25 4.41 -10.50
CA ALA A 6 -1.32 4.37 -11.48
C ALA A 6 -2.15 5.67 -11.50
N GLY A 7 -2.49 6.22 -10.33
CA GLY A 7 -3.17 7.52 -10.25
C GLY A 7 -2.30 8.67 -10.79
N TRP A 8 -0.98 8.61 -10.56
CA TRP A 8 -0.04 9.58 -11.11
C TRP A 8 0.04 9.48 -12.63
N ALA A 9 0.10 8.27 -13.18
CA ALA A 9 0.05 8.04 -14.62
C ALA A 9 -1.27 8.59 -15.22
N ALA A 10 -2.41 8.32 -14.58
CA ALA A 10 -3.70 8.87 -15.01
C ALA A 10 -3.71 10.41 -15.02
N ARG A 11 -3.12 11.05 -13.99
CA ARG A 11 -2.94 12.51 -13.96
C ARG A 11 -2.08 12.98 -15.13
N ARG A 12 -0.96 12.32 -15.40
CA ARG A 12 -0.05 12.63 -16.53
C ARG A 12 -0.73 12.45 -17.89
N MET A 13 -1.76 11.61 -17.98
CA MET A 13 -2.59 11.44 -19.18
C MET A 13 -3.68 12.52 -19.33
N GLY A 14 -3.83 13.44 -18.37
CA GLY A 14 -4.77 14.57 -18.43
C GLY A 14 -6.00 14.44 -17.53
N VAL A 15 -6.11 13.39 -16.71
CA VAL A 15 -7.19 13.30 -15.72
C VAL A 15 -7.01 14.43 -14.69
N PRO A 16 -8.06 15.22 -14.39
CA PRO A 16 -7.96 16.38 -13.50
C PRO A 16 -7.89 15.97 -12.02
N ILE A 17 -6.77 15.38 -11.62
CA ILE A 17 -6.45 15.02 -10.24
C ILE A 17 -5.71 16.19 -9.60
N ALA A 18 -6.35 16.88 -8.64
CA ALA A 18 -5.77 18.05 -7.98
C ALA A 18 -4.68 17.68 -6.95
N GLN A 19 -4.89 16.59 -6.21
CA GLN A 19 -4.03 16.14 -5.13
C GLN A 19 -4.01 14.61 -5.08
N MET A 20 -2.89 14.04 -4.70
CA MET A 20 -2.71 12.62 -4.44
C MET A 20 -2.19 12.42 -3.02
N VAL A 21 -2.93 11.71 -2.17
CA VAL A 21 -2.49 11.43 -0.79
C VAL A 21 -1.98 10.00 -0.71
N VAL A 22 -0.73 9.83 -0.28
CA VAL A 22 -0.12 8.53 0.00
C VAL A 22 -0.20 8.25 1.49
N ALA A 23 -1.05 7.29 1.84
CA ALA A 23 -1.22 6.82 3.21
C ALA A 23 -0.26 5.65 3.47
N SER A 24 0.44 5.69 4.59
CA SER A 24 1.21 4.56 5.11
C SER A 24 0.75 4.21 6.51
N ASN A 25 0.95 2.97 6.95
CA ASN A 25 0.89 2.64 8.36
C ASN A 25 2.23 2.99 9.02
N ARG A 26 2.57 2.37 10.16
CA ARG A 26 3.86 2.56 10.83
C ARG A 26 5.09 2.24 9.94
N ASN A 27 4.93 1.39 8.93
CA ASN A 27 5.95 1.09 7.92
C ASN A 27 5.95 2.19 6.84
N ASP A 28 6.52 3.34 7.20
CA ASP A 28 6.26 4.63 6.56
C ASP A 28 7.28 5.04 5.49
N ILE A 29 8.04 4.09 4.93
CA ILE A 29 9.14 4.42 4.02
C ILE A 29 8.70 5.28 2.82
N ALA A 30 7.51 5.02 2.27
CA ALA A 30 6.97 5.82 1.18
C ALA A 30 6.62 7.25 1.63
N ALA A 31 6.09 7.40 2.84
CA ALA A 31 5.79 8.70 3.43
C ALA A 31 7.06 9.50 3.71
N ARG A 32 8.09 8.88 4.31
CA ARG A 32 9.40 9.50 4.53
C ARG A 32 10.05 9.94 3.22
N PHE A 33 9.99 9.10 2.19
CA PHE A 33 10.53 9.42 0.86
C PHE A 33 9.82 10.63 0.23
N LEU A 34 8.48 10.64 0.18
CA LEU A 34 7.74 11.76 -0.41
C LEU A 34 7.88 13.05 0.40
N SER A 35 8.01 12.94 1.72
CA SER A 35 8.18 14.08 2.61
C SER A 35 9.59 14.67 2.55
N SER A 36 10.65 13.85 2.56
CA SER A 36 12.04 14.30 2.74
C SER A 36 12.95 14.09 1.52
N GLY A 37 12.60 13.19 0.60
CA GLY A 37 13.47 12.69 -0.46
C GLY A 37 14.40 11.56 -0.04
N VAL A 38 14.42 11.21 1.25
CA VAL A 38 15.21 10.11 1.79
C VAL A 38 14.36 8.85 1.85
N MET A 39 14.84 7.79 1.21
CA MET A 39 14.28 6.45 1.32
C MET A 39 15.29 5.56 2.04
N GLU A 40 14.94 5.10 3.23
CA GLU A 40 15.82 4.31 4.09
C GLU A 40 15.03 3.15 4.69
N VAL A 41 15.54 1.93 4.50
CA VAL A 41 14.97 0.70 5.03
C VAL A 41 15.11 0.71 6.55
N GLN A 42 14.01 0.43 7.22
CA GLN A 42 13.94 0.25 8.67
C GLN A 42 13.38 -1.13 8.99
N GLU A 43 13.25 -1.43 10.28
CA GLU A 43 12.58 -2.64 10.74
C GLU A 43 11.11 -2.67 10.27
N VAL A 44 10.63 -3.84 9.86
CA VAL A 44 9.21 -4.04 9.58
C VAL A 44 8.49 -4.25 10.90
N HIS A 45 7.48 -3.45 11.18
CA HIS A 45 6.61 -3.63 12.33
C HIS A 45 5.28 -4.23 11.87
N PRO A 46 4.84 -5.38 12.42
CA PRO A 46 3.50 -5.88 12.16
C PRO A 46 2.44 -4.86 12.57
N THR A 47 1.44 -4.65 11.72
CA THR A 47 0.32 -3.74 12.00
C THR A 47 -1.03 -4.40 11.73
N THR A 48 -2.11 -3.68 12.01
CA THR A 48 -3.47 -4.09 11.63
C THR A 48 -3.75 -4.03 10.13
N SER A 49 -2.85 -3.43 9.35
CA SER A 49 -2.94 -3.30 7.88
C SER A 49 -1.77 -4.02 7.19
N PRO A 50 -1.67 -5.35 7.32
CA PRO A 50 -0.45 -6.10 7.00
C PRO A 50 -0.03 -6.05 5.53
N ALA A 51 -0.94 -5.77 4.60
CA ALA A 51 -0.59 -5.61 3.19
C ALA A 51 0.24 -4.33 2.92
N MET A 52 0.31 -3.42 3.89
CA MET A 52 1.10 -2.19 3.87
C MET A 52 2.39 -2.31 4.69
N ASP A 53 2.66 -3.46 5.33
CA ASP A 53 3.87 -3.70 6.14
C ASP A 53 5.10 -3.96 5.25
N ILE A 54 5.50 -2.94 4.49
CA ILE A 54 6.57 -3.02 3.50
C ILE A 54 7.64 -1.96 3.75
N GLN A 55 8.90 -2.35 3.55
CA GLN A 55 10.04 -1.44 3.60
C GLN A 55 10.65 -1.15 2.24
N VAL A 56 10.27 -1.88 1.19
CA VAL A 56 10.65 -1.54 -0.18
C VAL A 56 9.44 -1.76 -1.07
N SER A 57 8.93 -0.69 -1.65
CA SER A 57 7.88 -0.81 -2.66
C SER A 57 8.50 -1.00 -4.03
N SER A 58 8.32 -2.18 -4.63
CA SER A 58 8.74 -2.52 -6.00
C SER A 58 8.32 -1.50 -7.08
N ASN A 59 7.27 -0.73 -6.83
CA ASN A 59 6.75 0.27 -7.77
C ASN A 59 7.38 1.68 -7.63
N ILE A 60 8.16 1.95 -6.57
CA ILE A 60 8.80 3.27 -6.41
C ILE A 60 9.83 3.53 -7.53
N GLU A 61 10.50 2.50 -8.02
CA GLU A 61 11.45 2.61 -9.13
C GLU A 61 10.85 3.28 -10.37
N ARG A 62 9.57 3.04 -10.66
CA ARG A 62 8.85 3.71 -11.76
C ARG A 62 8.73 5.22 -11.55
N LEU A 63 8.50 5.64 -10.30
CA LEU A 63 8.47 7.06 -9.95
C LEU A 63 9.87 7.67 -10.02
N LEU A 64 10.91 6.95 -9.58
CA LEU A 64 12.30 7.41 -9.69
C LEU A 64 12.71 7.63 -11.14
N PHE A 65 12.29 6.75 -12.05
CA PHE A 65 12.52 6.92 -13.48
C PHE A 65 11.97 8.24 -14.00
N GLU A 66 10.79 8.65 -13.54
CA GLU A 66 10.20 9.92 -13.94
C GLU A 66 10.87 11.14 -13.27
N LEU A 67 11.39 10.97 -12.04
CA LEU A 67 12.15 12.00 -11.31
C LEU A 67 13.57 12.23 -11.86
N LEU A 68 14.15 11.19 -12.46
CA LEU A 68 15.48 11.18 -13.06
C LEU A 68 15.40 11.39 -14.57
N ASP A 69 14.38 12.13 -15.04
CA ASP A 69 14.23 12.52 -16.44
C ASP A 69 14.24 11.33 -17.42
N ARG A 70 13.76 10.17 -16.96
CA ARG A 70 13.74 8.90 -17.69
C ARG A 70 15.13 8.39 -18.08
N ASP A 71 16.14 8.74 -17.29
CA ASP A 71 17.49 8.18 -17.39
C ASP A 71 17.56 6.79 -16.72
N ALA A 72 17.53 5.74 -17.54
CA ALA A 72 17.62 4.36 -17.08
C ALA A 72 18.97 4.05 -16.41
N GLY A 73 20.06 4.69 -16.82
CA GLY A 73 21.38 4.50 -16.23
C GLY A 73 21.45 5.08 -14.82
N ALA A 74 20.91 6.29 -14.64
CA ALA A 74 20.82 6.94 -13.33
C ALA A 74 19.93 6.14 -12.36
N VAL A 75 18.79 5.60 -12.82
CA VAL A 75 17.92 4.73 -12.00
C VAL A 75 18.67 3.46 -11.61
N ALA A 76 19.31 2.77 -12.56
CA ALA A 76 20.01 1.52 -12.27
C ALA A 76 21.13 1.72 -11.23
N ASP A 77 21.92 2.78 -11.38
CA ASP A 77 22.98 3.14 -10.43
C ASP A 77 22.43 3.52 -9.04
N LEU A 78 21.32 4.27 -8.98
CA LEU A 78 20.65 4.58 -7.72
C LEU A 78 20.11 3.32 -7.02
N MET A 79 19.45 2.43 -7.77
CA MET A 79 18.88 1.19 -7.25
C MET A 79 19.96 0.21 -6.79
N ALA A 80 21.08 0.12 -7.52
CA ALA A 80 22.24 -0.67 -7.09
C ALA A 80 22.81 -0.15 -5.76
N ARG A 81 23.02 1.17 -5.62
CA ARG A 81 23.45 1.77 -4.35
C ARG A 81 22.46 1.53 -3.21
N PHE A 82 21.17 1.65 -3.48
CA PHE A 82 20.12 1.37 -2.51
C PHE A 82 20.16 -0.08 -2.03
N GLY A 83 20.30 -1.05 -2.95
CA GLY A 83 20.40 -2.47 -2.61
C GLY A 83 21.61 -2.81 -1.72
N HIS A 84 22.73 -2.08 -1.86
CA HIS A 84 23.90 -2.28 -1.00
C HIS A 84 23.84 -1.54 0.35
N ARG A 85 23.23 -0.35 0.38
CA ARG A 85 23.28 0.54 1.56
C ARG A 85 21.99 0.56 2.38
N GLY A 86 20.88 0.08 1.85
CA GLY A 86 19.55 0.21 2.43
C GLY A 86 19.03 1.65 2.48
N ARG A 87 19.75 2.62 1.88
CA ARG A 87 19.42 4.05 1.91
C ARG A 87 19.74 4.71 0.57
N MET A 88 18.83 5.56 0.12
CA MET A 88 19.02 6.45 -1.02
C MET A 88 18.36 7.81 -0.76
N GLU A 89 18.75 8.81 -1.53
CA GLU A 89 18.29 10.18 -1.37
C GLU A 89 18.12 10.84 -2.74
N ILE A 90 17.03 11.58 -2.91
CA ILE A 90 16.74 12.39 -4.09
C ILE A 90 16.86 13.86 -3.71
N ALA A 91 17.57 14.63 -4.54
CA ALA A 91 17.78 16.05 -4.32
C ALA A 91 16.43 16.80 -4.23
N PRO A 92 16.29 17.78 -3.30
CA PRO A 92 15.03 18.49 -3.08
C PRO A 92 14.43 19.11 -4.35
N GLU A 93 15.27 19.58 -5.27
CA GLU A 93 14.87 20.21 -6.53
C GLU A 93 14.17 19.22 -7.46
N ARG A 94 14.61 17.95 -7.46
CA ARG A 94 13.98 16.88 -8.24
C ARG A 94 12.67 16.44 -7.60
N LEU A 95 12.55 16.51 -6.28
CA LEU A 95 11.34 16.12 -5.56
C LEU A 95 10.26 17.21 -5.56
N ALA A 96 10.63 18.48 -5.71
CA ALA A 96 9.72 19.62 -5.63
C ALA A 96 8.46 19.47 -6.51
N PRO A 97 8.54 19.05 -7.79
CA PRO A 97 7.35 18.87 -8.62
C PRO A 97 6.40 17.78 -8.11
N LEU A 98 6.92 16.75 -7.43
CA LEU A 98 6.06 15.74 -6.81
C LEU A 98 5.33 16.29 -5.60
N ARG A 99 5.98 17.12 -4.78
CA ARG A 99 5.35 17.74 -3.59
C ARG A 99 4.22 18.70 -3.96
N GLU A 100 4.18 19.22 -5.18
CA GLU A 100 3.04 20.00 -5.66
C GLU A 100 1.76 19.15 -5.77
N VAL A 101 1.89 17.85 -6.02
CA VAL A 101 0.76 16.94 -6.27
C VAL A 101 0.54 15.96 -5.12
N PHE A 102 1.62 15.48 -4.51
CA PHE A 102 1.61 14.47 -3.48
C PHE A 102 1.69 15.05 -2.08
N ASP A 103 0.83 14.57 -1.21
CA ASP A 103 0.99 14.66 0.23
C ASP A 103 1.02 13.25 0.84
N THR A 104 1.47 13.16 2.08
CA THR A 104 1.62 11.87 2.74
C THR A 104 1.57 12.01 4.25
N THR A 105 1.09 10.96 4.90
CA THR A 105 1.26 10.75 6.33
C THR A 105 1.33 9.26 6.63
N SER A 106 1.93 8.94 7.78
CA SER A 106 1.76 7.64 8.44
C SER A 106 0.62 7.71 9.46
N VAL A 107 0.02 6.56 9.75
CA VAL A 107 -1.09 6.41 10.70
C VAL A 107 -0.80 5.19 11.58
N ASP A 108 -0.95 5.35 12.90
CA ASP A 108 -0.81 4.26 13.87
C ASP A 108 -2.09 3.42 14.02
N ASP A 109 -1.93 2.21 14.57
CA ASP A 109 -3.03 1.25 14.72
C ASP A 109 -4.15 1.74 15.65
N ASP A 110 -3.83 2.53 16.67
CA ASP A 110 -4.83 3.09 17.60
C ASP A 110 -5.75 4.06 16.85
N THR A 111 -5.18 4.93 16.01
CA THR A 111 -5.91 5.86 15.17
C THR A 111 -6.73 5.13 14.11
N VAL A 112 -6.21 4.03 13.55
CA VAL A 112 -6.94 3.16 12.62
C VAL A 112 -8.17 2.54 13.29
N ALA A 113 -8.00 1.94 14.48
CA ALA A 113 -9.09 1.35 15.25
C ALA A 113 -10.16 2.38 15.61
N ALA A 114 -9.75 3.54 16.13
CA ALA A 114 -10.66 4.63 16.46
C ALA A 114 -11.46 5.11 15.22
N THR A 115 -10.81 5.21 14.06
CA THR A 115 -11.47 5.62 12.82
C THR A 115 -12.50 4.60 12.34
N MET A 116 -12.19 3.30 12.43
CA MET A 116 -13.16 2.25 12.10
C MET A 116 -14.37 2.29 13.02
N ALA A 117 -14.15 2.44 14.33
CA ALA A 117 -15.21 2.56 15.32
C ALA A 117 -16.09 3.80 15.10
N GLU A 118 -15.47 4.96 14.85
CA GLU A 118 -16.16 6.22 14.56
C GLU A 118 -17.06 6.08 13.33
N LEU A 119 -16.52 5.57 12.21
CA LEU A 119 -17.26 5.45 10.96
C LEU A 119 -18.46 4.49 11.10
N TYR A 120 -18.25 3.36 11.78
CA TYR A 120 -19.31 2.42 12.07
C TYR A 120 -20.38 3.05 12.96
N GLY A 121 -20.00 3.71 14.06
CA GLY A 121 -20.95 4.36 14.96
C GLY A 121 -21.75 5.50 14.30
N ALA A 122 -21.14 6.24 13.37
CA ALA A 122 -21.78 7.38 12.71
C ALA A 122 -22.68 6.99 11.51
N SER A 123 -22.38 5.88 10.83
CA SER A 123 -23.02 5.56 9.54
C SER A 123 -23.46 4.10 9.37
N GLY A 124 -23.07 3.21 10.27
CA GLY A 124 -23.21 1.76 10.11
C GLY A 124 -22.26 1.17 9.06
N HIS A 125 -21.41 1.98 8.42
CA HIS A 125 -20.49 1.50 7.39
C HIS A 125 -19.23 0.89 8.01
N ILE A 126 -18.95 -0.37 7.70
CA ILE A 126 -17.75 -1.09 8.11
C ILE A 126 -16.71 -0.97 7.01
N VAL A 127 -15.50 -0.56 7.37
CA VAL A 127 -14.35 -0.50 6.47
C VAL A 127 -13.22 -1.37 6.99
N ASP A 128 -12.39 -1.86 6.08
CA ASP A 128 -11.18 -2.60 6.44
C ASP A 128 -10.08 -1.65 6.95
N PRO A 129 -9.09 -2.14 7.72
CA PRO A 129 -8.03 -1.31 8.29
C PRO A 129 -7.21 -0.52 7.26
N HIS A 130 -6.99 -1.06 6.06
CA HIS A 130 -6.25 -0.37 5.00
C HIS A 130 -7.04 0.83 4.47
N THR A 131 -8.36 0.68 4.33
CA THR A 131 -9.26 1.78 3.97
C THR A 131 -9.27 2.85 5.06
N ALA A 132 -9.29 2.46 6.33
CA ALA A 132 -9.22 3.41 7.45
C ALA A 132 -7.92 4.23 7.45
N VAL A 133 -6.76 3.61 7.19
CA VAL A 133 -5.49 4.34 6.99
C VAL A 133 -5.63 5.40 5.88
N GLY A 134 -6.24 5.04 4.75
CA GLY A 134 -6.50 5.96 3.65
C GLY A 134 -7.46 7.10 4.00
N LEU A 135 -8.49 6.84 4.81
CA LEU A 135 -9.45 7.85 5.27
C LEU A 135 -8.77 8.86 6.20
N VAL A 136 -7.99 8.39 7.17
CA VAL A 136 -7.24 9.26 8.10
C VAL A 136 -6.27 10.13 7.33
N ALA A 137 -5.42 9.53 6.48
CA ALA A 137 -4.45 10.28 5.69
C ALA A 137 -5.14 11.31 4.77
N GLY A 138 -6.24 10.91 4.12
CA GLY A 138 -7.03 11.80 3.31
C GLY A 138 -7.58 12.99 4.10
N ARG A 139 -8.16 12.77 5.29
CA ARG A 139 -8.67 13.84 6.17
C ARG A 139 -7.55 14.77 6.66
N THR A 140 -6.40 14.20 7.04
CA THR A 140 -5.25 14.96 7.58
C THR A 140 -4.56 15.80 6.51
N CYS A 141 -4.37 15.27 5.31
CA CYS A 141 -3.57 15.91 4.27
C CYS A 141 -4.40 16.74 3.27
N ARG A 142 -5.73 16.65 3.28
CA ARG A 142 -6.60 17.35 2.31
C ARG A 142 -6.32 18.86 2.32
N ARG A 143 -5.89 19.39 1.17
CA ARG A 143 -5.55 20.82 1.03
C ARG A 143 -6.78 21.71 0.83
N ASP A 144 -7.75 21.23 0.05
CA ASP A 144 -8.93 22.02 -0.33
C ASP A 144 -10.24 21.26 0.03
N PRO A 145 -11.01 21.76 1.01
CA PRO A 145 -12.31 21.21 1.38
C PRO A 145 -13.39 21.29 0.30
N SER A 146 -13.20 22.09 -0.75
CA SER A 146 -14.14 22.21 -1.88
C SER A 146 -13.93 21.12 -2.94
N ILE A 147 -12.74 20.51 -3.00
CA ILE A 147 -12.43 19.45 -3.97
C ILE A 147 -12.81 18.08 -3.37
N PRO A 148 -13.61 17.25 -4.06
CA PRO A 148 -13.98 15.92 -3.57
C PRO A 148 -12.75 15.05 -3.28
N LEU A 149 -12.71 14.46 -2.09
CA LEU A 149 -11.71 13.46 -1.72
C LEU A 149 -12.25 12.06 -2.06
N VAL A 150 -11.49 11.29 -2.82
CA VAL A 150 -11.78 9.88 -3.12
C VAL A 150 -10.74 9.01 -2.44
N THR A 151 -11.16 8.23 -1.45
CA THR A 151 -10.31 7.24 -0.78
C THR A 151 -10.51 5.88 -1.44
N LEU A 152 -9.40 5.20 -1.77
CA LEU A 152 -9.46 3.85 -2.33
C LEU A 152 -9.72 2.83 -1.22
N ALA A 153 -10.88 2.19 -1.25
CA ALA A 153 -11.17 1.05 -0.38
C ALA A 153 -10.52 -0.21 -0.97
N THR A 154 -9.43 -0.67 -0.37
CA THR A 154 -8.53 -1.66 -1.01
C THR A 154 -8.83 -3.11 -0.67
N ALA A 155 -9.62 -3.36 0.37
CA ALA A 155 -10.04 -4.69 0.73
C ALA A 155 -11.50 -4.70 1.23
N HIS A 156 -12.13 -5.87 1.10
CA HIS A 156 -13.41 -6.12 1.73
C HIS A 156 -13.23 -6.34 3.25
N PRO A 157 -14.10 -5.82 4.12
CA PRO A 157 -14.07 -6.04 5.58
C PRO A 157 -13.85 -7.49 6.01
N ALA A 158 -14.55 -8.44 5.37
CA ALA A 158 -14.44 -9.87 5.69
C ALA A 158 -13.03 -10.48 5.56
N LYS A 159 -12.06 -9.77 4.95
CA LYS A 159 -10.66 -10.18 4.89
C LYS A 159 -9.88 -9.94 6.19
N PHE A 160 -10.39 -9.06 7.08
CA PHE A 160 -9.74 -8.70 8.33
C PHE A 160 -10.74 -8.76 9.51
N PRO A 161 -11.44 -9.90 9.69
CA PRO A 161 -12.59 -9.97 10.58
C PRO A 161 -12.22 -9.70 12.04
N ASP A 162 -11.07 -10.22 12.51
CA ASP A 162 -10.64 -10.07 13.91
C ASP A 162 -10.28 -8.62 14.25
N THR A 163 -9.60 -7.91 13.35
CA THR A 163 -9.27 -6.49 13.49
C THR A 163 -10.53 -5.63 13.57
N ILE A 164 -11.52 -5.94 12.73
CA ILE A 164 -12.77 -5.18 12.65
C ILE A 164 -13.64 -5.46 13.87
N GLU A 165 -13.74 -6.72 14.30
CA GLU A 165 -14.47 -7.10 15.51
C GLU A 165 -13.87 -6.43 16.74
N ALA A 166 -12.54 -6.39 16.86
CA ALA A 166 -11.87 -5.71 17.96
C ALA A 166 -12.17 -4.19 17.99
N ALA A 167 -12.25 -3.53 16.83
CA ALA A 167 -12.49 -2.09 16.75
C ALA A 167 -13.97 -1.69 16.86
N THR A 168 -14.87 -2.49 16.29
CA THR A 168 -16.29 -2.12 16.11
C THR A 168 -17.26 -2.94 16.96
N GLY A 169 -16.80 -4.06 17.54
CA GLY A 169 -17.66 -5.04 18.20
C GLY A 169 -18.48 -5.91 17.25
N VAL A 170 -18.29 -5.76 15.93
CA VAL A 170 -19.02 -6.52 14.90
C VAL A 170 -18.06 -7.33 14.06
N ARG A 171 -18.37 -8.63 13.93
CA ARG A 171 -17.65 -9.50 13.01
C ARG A 171 -18.26 -9.41 11.61
N PRO A 172 -17.50 -8.97 10.58
CA PRO A 172 -18.03 -8.86 9.23
C PRO A 172 -18.28 -10.24 8.62
N GLU A 173 -19.44 -10.40 7.98
CA GLU A 173 -19.81 -11.63 7.27
C GLU A 173 -19.13 -11.71 5.89
N LEU A 174 -19.00 -12.94 5.37
CA LEU A 174 -18.60 -13.14 3.98
C LEU A 174 -19.72 -12.68 3.04
N PRO A 175 -19.38 -12.14 1.85
CA PRO A 175 -20.37 -11.89 0.82
C PRO A 175 -21.13 -13.18 0.43
N ASP A 176 -22.41 -13.08 0.07
CA ASP A 176 -23.27 -14.24 -0.24
C ASP A 176 -22.65 -15.26 -1.20
N HIS A 177 -21.99 -14.80 -2.26
CA HIS A 177 -21.34 -15.66 -3.26
C HIS A 177 -20.09 -16.41 -2.76
N LEU A 178 -19.64 -16.08 -1.54
CA LEU A 178 -18.54 -16.72 -0.82
C LEU A 178 -19.02 -17.33 0.52
N ALA A 179 -20.32 -17.39 0.80
CA ALA A 179 -20.82 -17.87 2.09
C ALA A 179 -20.36 -19.32 2.43
N ASP A 180 -20.16 -20.15 1.41
CA ASP A 180 -19.67 -21.53 1.50
C ASP A 180 -18.14 -21.65 1.42
N LEU A 181 -17.39 -20.54 1.37
CA LEU A 181 -15.95 -20.55 1.07
C LEU A 181 -15.15 -21.49 1.98
N TYR A 182 -15.47 -21.51 3.28
CA TYR A 182 -14.79 -22.36 4.26
C TYR A 182 -15.21 -23.84 4.22
N ASP A 183 -16.30 -24.17 3.52
CA ASP A 183 -16.77 -25.55 3.35
C ASP A 183 -16.20 -26.20 2.07
N ARG A 184 -15.58 -25.41 1.19
CA ARG A 184 -15.01 -25.90 -0.08
C ARG A 184 -13.74 -26.71 0.19
N PRO A 185 -13.51 -27.80 -0.57
CA PRO A 185 -12.28 -28.58 -0.43
C PRO A 185 -11.07 -27.73 -0.83
N GLU A 186 -10.08 -27.62 0.07
CA GLU A 186 -8.79 -27.03 -0.25
C GLU A 186 -7.93 -28.02 -1.06
N HIS A 187 -7.22 -27.50 -2.06
CA HIS A 187 -6.22 -28.26 -2.80
C HIS A 187 -4.87 -27.57 -2.68
N CYS A 188 -4.00 -28.14 -1.83
CA CYS A 188 -2.67 -27.62 -1.53
C CYS A 188 -1.70 -28.80 -1.42
N GLU A 189 -0.49 -28.63 -1.97
CA GLU A 189 0.60 -29.61 -1.88
C GLU A 189 1.68 -29.05 -0.96
N THR A 190 2.01 -29.80 0.10
CA THR A 190 3.04 -29.39 1.05
C THR A 190 4.41 -29.82 0.55
N LEU A 191 5.31 -28.86 0.33
CA LEU A 191 6.68 -29.09 -0.13
C LEU A 191 7.68 -28.74 0.99
N PRO A 192 8.85 -29.41 1.05
CA PRO A 192 9.93 -28.95 1.92
C PRO A 192 10.41 -27.56 1.50
N CYS A 193 10.98 -26.81 2.44
CA CYS A 193 11.59 -25.50 2.18
C CYS A 193 12.94 -25.68 1.44
N ASP A 194 12.87 -26.17 0.21
CA ASP A 194 14.00 -26.51 -0.65
C ASP A 194 13.72 -26.07 -2.10
N LEU A 195 14.69 -25.38 -2.70
CA LEU A 195 14.57 -24.86 -4.07
C LEU A 195 14.51 -25.99 -5.10
N GLY A 196 15.24 -27.09 -4.87
CA GLY A 196 15.23 -28.26 -5.74
C GLY A 196 13.86 -28.93 -5.77
N ALA A 197 13.29 -29.20 -4.60
CA ALA A 197 11.97 -29.78 -4.45
C ALA A 197 10.87 -28.92 -5.11
N LEU A 198 10.90 -27.59 -4.92
CA LEU A 198 9.98 -26.68 -5.58
C LEU A 198 10.13 -26.74 -7.11
N ARG A 199 11.37 -26.65 -7.61
CA ARG A 199 11.63 -26.70 -9.06
C ARG A 199 11.16 -28.01 -9.67
N ASP A 200 11.49 -29.13 -9.04
CA ASP A 200 11.17 -30.45 -9.57
C ASP A 200 9.65 -30.69 -9.56
N TYR A 201 8.93 -30.24 -8.51
CA TYR A 201 7.47 -30.24 -8.48
C TYR A 201 6.86 -29.40 -9.60
N LEU A 202 7.36 -28.17 -9.82
CA LEU A 202 6.87 -27.30 -10.89
C LEU A 202 7.10 -27.92 -12.27
N LEU A 203 8.27 -28.51 -12.51
CA LEU A 203 8.59 -29.15 -13.79
C LEU A 203 7.74 -30.40 -14.05
N ALA A 204 7.45 -31.19 -13.01
CA ALA A 204 6.60 -32.38 -13.11
C ALA A 204 5.12 -32.03 -13.40
N ASN A 205 4.66 -30.86 -12.95
CA ASN A 205 3.26 -30.43 -13.09
C ASN A 205 3.05 -29.35 -14.18
N ALA A 206 4.13 -28.82 -14.74
CA ALA A 206 4.05 -27.95 -15.90
C ALA A 206 3.50 -28.76 -17.08
N ARG A 207 2.36 -28.32 -17.63
CA ARG A 207 1.88 -28.84 -18.91
C ARG A 207 2.87 -28.36 -19.96
N ALA A 208 3.83 -29.19 -20.34
CA ALA A 208 4.60 -28.97 -21.56
C ALA A 208 3.60 -28.93 -22.72
N GLY A 209 3.46 -27.76 -23.35
CA GLY A 209 2.78 -27.63 -24.64
C GLY A 209 3.58 -28.29 -25.74
#